data_AF-A0A5Q4EQ19-F1
#
_entry.id   AF-A0A5Q4EQ19-F1
#
_cell.length_a   1.000
_cell.length_b   1.000
_cell.length_c   1.000
_cell.angle_alpha   90.00
_cell.angle_beta   90.00
_cell.angle_gamma   90.00
#
_symmetry.space_group_name_H-M   'P 1'
#
loop_
_entity.id
_entity.type
_entity.pdbx_description
1 polymer ?
#
loop_
_entity_poly.entity_id
_entity_poly.type
_entity_poly.pdbx_seq_one_letter_code
_entity_poly.pdbx_strand_id
1 'polypeptide(L)'
;MSQFPSQPANPYAADAFDHQERPPEYDGPRRTSLMAVFSVLCSLPCGCVPVIGVFFSALGVLLGALSLSAIKKARGQLGGRVAAIVGVMLGLIVSVIQIYFILGMVTQAVFYINQQVPNAERMAAAIRAADIPAARAELGAGADAAIDDERLEWFMAELPDRLGSVDSIVPVGLNEYLETMEKLGAASAAVPRLEFGQVMPFVIIHDGRRSLCWIIFDRTDMPQNISSIDDIVIFLPGDEVITLREDGLGKPLAEATGATVVTPD
;
A
#
# COMPACT_ATOMS: atom_id res chain seq x y z
N MET A 1 61.04 77.84 2.50
CA MET A 1 60.46 77.44 1.20
C MET A 1 61.42 76.49 0.53
N SER A 2 61.28 75.20 0.80
CA SER A 2 62.13 74.13 0.28
C SER A 2 61.39 73.44 -0.87
N GLN A 3 61.86 73.66 -2.09
CA GLN A 3 61.39 72.95 -3.28
C GLN A 3 61.87 71.50 -3.19
N PHE A 4 60.93 70.56 -3.16
CA PHE A 4 61.23 69.14 -3.32
C PHE A 4 61.56 68.83 -4.79
N PRO A 5 62.60 68.03 -5.06
CA PRO A 5 62.94 67.61 -6.41
C PRO A 5 61.85 66.68 -6.99
N SER A 6 61.50 66.90 -8.26
CA SER A 6 60.55 66.10 -9.03
C SER A 6 60.97 64.63 -9.11
N GLN A 7 60.11 63.73 -8.64
CA GLN A 7 60.31 62.29 -8.66
C GLN A 7 60.34 61.79 -10.14
N PRO A 8 61.34 60.98 -10.55
CA PRO A 8 61.45 60.51 -11.93
C PRO A 8 60.26 59.60 -12.28
N ALA A 9 59.71 59.78 -13.48
CA ALA A 9 58.59 58.99 -14.01
C ALA A 9 58.93 57.49 -13.97
N ASN A 10 58.07 56.70 -13.29
CA ASN A 10 58.24 55.26 -13.17
C ASN A 10 58.00 54.59 -14.54
N PRO A 11 59.01 53.98 -15.18
CA PRO A 11 58.85 53.31 -16.48
C PRO A 11 58.08 51.98 -16.37
N TYR A 12 57.77 51.53 -15.14
CA TYR A 12 56.87 50.42 -14.83
C TYR A 12 55.54 50.90 -14.26
N ALA A 13 55.13 52.15 -14.52
CA ALA A 13 53.71 52.47 -14.50
C ALA A 13 53.07 51.66 -15.64
N ALA A 14 52.83 50.38 -15.35
CA ALA A 14 52.21 49.42 -16.24
C ALA A 14 50.99 50.09 -16.82
N ASP A 15 51.00 50.22 -18.15
CA ASP A 15 49.84 50.56 -18.95
C ASP A 15 48.64 49.88 -18.30
N ALA A 16 47.66 50.72 -17.92
CA ALA A 16 46.39 50.29 -17.37
C ALA A 16 46.00 49.03 -18.14
N PHE A 17 46.01 47.88 -17.45
CA PHE A 17 45.77 46.57 -18.06
C PHE A 17 44.64 46.76 -19.04
N ASP A 18 45.02 46.83 -20.31
CA ASP A 18 44.12 46.96 -21.43
C ASP A 18 43.12 45.85 -21.15
N HIS A 19 41.87 46.23 -20.87
CA HIS A 19 40.81 45.28 -20.62
C HIS A 19 40.63 44.57 -21.95
N GLN A 20 41.51 43.60 -22.22
CA GLN A 20 41.50 42.76 -23.39
C GLN A 20 40.07 42.29 -23.45
N GLU A 21 39.35 42.85 -24.42
CA GLU A 21 37.97 42.54 -24.68
C GLU A 21 37.93 41.04 -24.72
N ARG A 22 37.37 40.45 -23.66
CA ARG A 22 37.25 39.00 -23.56
C ARG A 22 36.57 38.61 -24.87
N PRO A 23 37.18 37.77 -25.71
CA PRO A 23 36.60 37.42 -27.00
C PRO A 23 35.15 36.99 -26.74
N PRO A 24 34.18 37.49 -27.53
CA PRO A 24 32.77 37.32 -27.23
C PRO A 24 32.51 35.86 -26.91
N GLU A 25 32.07 35.62 -25.67
CA GLU A 25 31.86 34.27 -25.16
C GLU A 25 30.91 33.58 -26.13
N TYR A 26 31.39 32.52 -26.78
CA TYR A 26 30.68 31.84 -27.85
C TYR A 26 29.37 31.25 -27.31
N ASP A 27 28.26 31.96 -27.52
CA ASP A 27 26.91 31.62 -27.06
C ASP A 27 26.25 30.65 -28.06
N GLY A 28 26.93 29.54 -28.34
CA GLY A 28 26.39 28.48 -29.19
C GLY A 28 25.10 27.89 -28.61
N PRO A 29 24.24 27.27 -29.44
CA PRO A 29 22.96 26.73 -28.99
C PRO A 29 23.15 25.77 -27.81
N ARG A 30 22.62 26.13 -26.63
CA ARG A 30 22.68 25.29 -25.44
C ARG A 30 21.90 24.00 -25.70
N ARG A 31 22.62 22.87 -25.79
CA ARG A 31 22.00 21.56 -25.93
C ARG A 31 21.55 21.07 -24.54
N THR A 32 20.26 20.86 -24.36
CA THR A 32 19.70 20.17 -23.20
C THR A 32 20.03 18.68 -23.28
N SER A 33 20.55 18.13 -22.19
CA SER A 33 20.86 16.70 -22.11
C SER A 33 19.57 15.87 -22.09
N LEU A 34 19.37 15.01 -23.09
CA LEU A 34 18.27 14.03 -23.13
C LEU A 34 18.22 13.17 -21.86
N MET A 35 19.38 12.87 -21.25
CA MET A 35 19.47 12.14 -19.99
C MET A 35 18.81 12.87 -18.81
N ALA A 36 18.83 14.21 -18.79
CA ALA A 36 18.15 14.97 -17.74
C ALA A 36 16.63 14.98 -17.91
N VAL A 37 16.15 14.89 -19.15
CA VAL A 37 14.71 14.77 -19.44
C VAL A 37 14.23 13.35 -19.11
N PHE A 38 15.02 12.33 -19.45
CA PHE A 38 14.73 10.95 -19.08
C PHE A 38 14.80 10.70 -17.57
N SER A 39 15.66 11.40 -16.80
CA SER A 39 15.66 11.25 -15.34
C SER A 39 14.37 11.76 -14.70
N VAL A 40 13.80 12.85 -15.22
CA VAL A 40 12.51 13.40 -14.78
C VAL A 40 11.34 12.52 -15.27
N LEU A 41 11.40 12.03 -16.51
CA LEU A 41 10.38 11.12 -17.04
C LEU A 41 10.42 9.73 -16.41
N CYS A 42 11.54 9.26 -15.87
CA CYS A 42 11.58 8.01 -15.12
C CYS A 42 11.15 8.19 -13.66
N SER A 43 11.24 9.41 -13.10
CA SER A 43 10.82 9.68 -11.72
C SER A 43 9.32 9.99 -11.56
N LEU A 44 8.63 10.39 -12.63
CA LEU A 44 7.21 10.78 -12.62
C LEU A 44 6.19 9.61 -12.71
N PRO A 45 6.30 8.64 -13.63
CA PRO A 45 5.22 7.68 -13.92
C PRO A 45 5.19 6.42 -13.04
N CYS A 46 6.26 6.10 -12.31
CA CYS A 46 6.37 4.80 -11.61
C CYS A 46 5.80 4.78 -10.18
N GLY A 47 5.18 5.87 -9.71
CA GLY A 47 4.59 5.93 -8.36
C GLY A 47 3.34 5.08 -8.17
N CYS A 48 2.63 4.75 -9.25
CA CYS A 48 1.31 4.09 -9.18
C CYS A 48 1.37 2.56 -9.05
N VAL A 49 2.52 1.93 -9.28
CA VAL A 49 2.67 0.47 -9.19
C VAL A 49 3.66 0.15 -8.06
N PRO A 50 3.19 -0.21 -6.85
CA PRO A 50 4.02 -0.34 -5.66
C PRO A 50 5.18 -1.33 -5.83
N VAL A 51 4.94 -2.44 -6.54
CA VAL A 51 5.93 -3.52 -6.67
C VAL A 51 7.00 -3.21 -7.71
N ILE A 52 6.62 -2.64 -8.86
CA ILE A 52 7.54 -2.30 -9.94
C ILE A 52 8.27 -0.97 -9.63
N GLY A 53 7.61 -0.07 -8.88
CA GLY A 53 8.10 1.26 -8.56
C GLY A 53 9.41 1.27 -7.77
N VAL A 54 9.67 0.27 -6.93
CA VAL A 54 10.94 0.18 -6.16
C VAL A 54 12.13 -0.06 -7.08
N PHE A 55 11.98 -0.93 -8.08
CA PHE A 55 13.07 -1.22 -9.01
C PHE A 55 13.35 -0.02 -9.92
N PHE A 56 12.29 0.64 -10.38
CA PHE A 56 12.40 1.82 -11.23
C PHE A 56 12.89 3.05 -10.47
N SER A 57 12.56 3.21 -9.18
CA SER A 57 13.08 4.32 -8.36
C SER A 57 14.59 4.18 -8.14
N ALA A 58 15.08 2.97 -7.89
CA ALA A 58 16.51 2.68 -7.79
C ALA A 58 17.24 3.03 -9.09
N LEU A 59 16.66 2.67 -10.25
CA LEU A 59 17.20 3.07 -11.56
C LEU A 59 17.19 4.59 -11.75
N GLY A 60 16.12 5.28 -11.37
CA GLY A 60 16.02 6.74 -11.46
C GLY A 60 17.10 7.46 -10.66
N VAL A 61 17.39 6.99 -9.44
CA VAL A 61 18.49 7.52 -8.61
C VAL A 61 19.85 7.26 -9.27
N LEU A 62 20.06 6.05 -9.81
CA LEU A 62 21.32 5.68 -10.46
C LEU A 62 21.58 6.52 -11.72
N LEU A 63 20.57 6.64 -12.59
CA LEU A 63 20.62 7.47 -13.81
C LEU A 63 20.80 8.96 -13.46
N GLY A 64 20.13 9.44 -12.40
CA GLY A 64 20.31 10.79 -11.88
C GLY A 64 21.75 11.05 -11.44
N ALA A 65 22.34 10.15 -10.64
CA ALA A 65 23.72 10.26 -10.17
C ALA A 65 24.75 10.20 -11.31
N LEU A 66 24.52 9.33 -12.30
CA LEU A 66 25.36 9.23 -13.50
C LEU A 66 25.28 10.51 -14.34
N SER A 67 24.08 11.11 -14.49
CA SER A 67 23.90 12.36 -15.22
C SER A 67 24.64 13.54 -14.55
N LEU A 68 24.61 13.64 -13.22
CA LEU A 68 25.36 14.66 -12.48
C LEU A 68 26.87 14.51 -12.67
N SER A 69 27.38 13.27 -12.68
CA SER A 69 28.79 13.00 -12.93
C SER A 69 29.22 13.38 -14.34
N ALA A 70 28.37 13.12 -15.35
CA ALA A 70 28.61 13.55 -16.73
C ALA A 70 28.60 15.08 -16.88
N ILE A 71 27.65 15.78 -16.23
CA ILE A 71 27.55 17.25 -16.24
C ILE A 71 28.79 17.89 -15.60
N LYS A 72 29.27 17.36 -14.46
CA LYS A 72 30.50 17.86 -13.83
C LYS A 72 31.73 17.76 -14.75
N LYS A 73 31.83 16.69 -15.55
CA LYS A 73 32.94 16.49 -16.48
C LYS A 73 32.89 17.43 -17.69
N ALA A 74 31.71 17.92 -18.09
CA ALA A 74 31.52 18.75 -19.27
C ALA A 74 31.91 20.24 -19.12
N ARG A 75 32.45 20.67 -17.97
CA ARG A 75 33.01 22.03 -17.72
C ARG A 75 32.14 23.20 -18.23
N GLY A 76 30.82 23.11 -18.12
CA GLY A 76 29.89 24.19 -18.50
C GLY A 76 29.31 24.11 -19.91
N GLN A 77 29.70 23.14 -20.74
CA GLN A 77 29.14 22.97 -22.10
C GLN A 77 27.71 22.39 -22.13
N LEU A 78 27.21 21.87 -21.00
CA LEU A 78 25.88 21.26 -20.89
C LEU A 78 24.99 22.07 -19.94
N GLY A 79 23.90 22.60 -20.47
CA GLY A 79 22.80 23.16 -19.66
C GLY A 79 21.96 22.06 -19.01
N GLY A 80 21.16 22.42 -18.00
CA GLY A 80 20.22 21.48 -17.35
C GLY A 80 20.62 20.98 -15.95
N ARG A 81 21.61 21.60 -15.30
CA ARG A 81 21.99 21.28 -13.91
C ARG A 81 20.82 21.40 -12.94
N VAL A 82 19.95 22.40 -13.12
CA VAL A 82 18.74 22.58 -12.30
C VAL A 82 17.78 21.40 -12.49
N ALA A 83 17.52 20.98 -13.73
CA ALA A 83 16.66 19.84 -14.02
C ALA A 83 17.20 18.53 -13.42
N ALA A 84 18.52 18.30 -13.48
CA ALA A 84 19.15 17.13 -12.87
C ALA A 84 19.01 17.13 -11.34
N ILE A 85 19.18 18.29 -10.68
CA ILE A 85 18.99 18.42 -9.23
C ILE A 85 17.53 18.17 -8.84
N VAL A 86 16.58 18.76 -9.59
CA VAL A 86 15.14 18.55 -9.34
C VAL A 86 14.76 17.09 -9.53
N GLY A 87 15.26 16.43 -10.58
CA GLY A 87 15.02 15.00 -10.80
C GLY A 87 15.54 14.11 -9.67
N VAL A 88 16.74 14.39 -9.15
CA VAL A 88 17.30 13.68 -8.00
C VAL A 88 16.48 13.92 -6.73
N MET A 89 16.09 15.17 -6.46
CA MET A 89 15.28 15.50 -5.28
C MET A 89 13.89 14.85 -5.32
N LEU A 90 13.22 14.89 -6.47
CA LEU A 90 11.93 14.22 -6.66
C LEU A 90 12.07 12.70 -6.52
N GLY A 91 13.11 12.10 -7.12
CA GLY A 91 13.39 10.67 -6.98
C GLY A 91 13.61 10.27 -5.52
N LEU A 92 14.32 11.09 -4.73
CA LEU A 92 14.53 10.85 -3.31
C LEU A 92 13.23 10.93 -2.52
N ILE A 93 12.40 11.95 -2.75
CA ILE A 93 11.10 12.12 -2.08
C ILE A 93 10.18 10.93 -2.37
N VAL A 94 10.05 10.54 -3.65
CA VAL A 94 9.25 9.38 -4.05
C VAL A 94 9.78 8.10 -3.41
N SER A 95 11.10 7.92 -3.34
CA SER A 95 11.70 6.75 -2.69
C SER A 95 11.36 6.67 -1.20
N VAL A 96 11.39 7.81 -0.49
CA VAL A 96 11.00 7.88 0.92
C VAL A 96 9.52 7.51 1.09
N ILE A 97 8.63 8.06 0.26
CA ILE A 97 7.19 7.74 0.30
C ILE A 97 6.97 6.23 0.06
N GLN A 98 7.65 5.64 -0.91
CA GLN A 98 7.56 4.21 -1.20
C GLN A 98 8.06 3.35 -0.03
N ILE A 99 9.15 3.76 0.64
CA ILE A 99 9.64 3.05 1.84
C ILE A 99 8.58 3.03 2.94
N TYR A 100 7.92 4.17 3.21
CA TYR A 100 6.83 4.23 4.20
C TYR A 100 5.64 3.36 3.79
N PHE A 101 5.30 3.34 2.50
CA PHE A 101 4.21 2.49 2.00
C PHE A 101 4.53 0.99 2.16
N ILE A 102 5.74 0.57 1.79
CA ILE A 102 6.21 -0.81 1.97
C ILE A 102 6.25 -1.17 3.45
N LEU A 103 6.74 -0.28 4.30
CA LEU A 103 6.77 -0.51 5.74
C LEU A 103 5.36 -0.71 6.28
N GLY A 104 4.41 0.15 5.88
CA GLY A 104 2.99 0.02 6.21
C GLY A 104 2.40 -1.32 5.77
N MET A 105 2.65 -1.73 4.53
CA MET A 105 2.22 -3.03 4.01
C MET A 105 2.82 -4.20 4.80
N VAL A 106 4.12 -4.16 5.10
CA VAL A 106 4.79 -5.22 5.87
C VAL A 106 4.24 -5.28 7.29
N THR A 107 4.04 -4.14 7.96
CA THR A 107 3.43 -4.11 9.29
C THR A 107 2.02 -4.67 9.29
N GLN A 108 1.21 -4.33 8.27
CA GLN A 108 -0.14 -4.86 8.12
C GLN A 108 -0.14 -6.36 7.83
N ALA A 109 0.77 -6.86 6.98
CA ALA A 109 0.90 -8.27 6.68
C ALA A 109 1.35 -9.09 7.91
N VAL A 110 2.30 -8.57 8.68
CA VAL A 110 2.75 -9.18 9.94
C VAL A 110 1.61 -9.22 10.96
N PHE A 111 0.83 -8.13 11.07
CA PHE A 111 -0.36 -8.08 11.92
C PHE A 111 -1.41 -9.12 11.50
N TYR A 112 -1.70 -9.20 10.20
CA TYR A 112 -2.63 -10.19 9.64
C TYR A 112 -2.21 -11.63 9.99
N ILE A 113 -0.96 -11.99 9.70
CA ILE A 113 -0.45 -13.35 9.91
C ILE A 113 -0.39 -13.70 11.39
N ASN A 114 0.03 -12.77 12.25
CA ASN A 114 0.28 -13.08 13.67
C ASN A 114 -0.95 -12.94 14.57
N GLN A 115 -2.00 -12.22 14.13
CA GLN A 115 -3.18 -11.97 14.96
C GLN A 115 -4.46 -12.45 14.30
N GLN A 116 -4.75 -12.00 13.08
CA GLN A 116 -6.04 -12.28 12.45
C GLN A 116 -6.17 -13.74 12.01
N VAL A 117 -5.11 -14.34 11.45
CA VAL A 117 -5.12 -15.75 11.05
C VAL A 117 -5.33 -16.68 12.26
N PRO A 118 -4.58 -16.56 13.37
CA PRO A 118 -4.83 -17.37 14.56
C PRO A 118 -6.25 -17.22 15.13
N ASN A 119 -6.82 -16.01 15.13
CA ASN A 119 -8.18 -15.78 15.63
C ASN A 119 -9.22 -16.48 14.73
N ALA A 120 -9.05 -16.38 13.41
CA ALA A 120 -9.89 -17.09 12.45
C ALA A 120 -9.79 -18.61 12.61
N GLU A 121 -8.58 -19.15 12.83
CA GLU A 121 -8.36 -20.58 13.07
C GLU A 121 -9.00 -21.06 14.38
N ARG A 122 -8.94 -20.27 15.46
CA ARG A 122 -9.59 -20.60 16.74
C ARG A 122 -11.11 -20.57 16.62
N MET A 123 -11.67 -19.57 15.94
CA MET A 123 -13.09 -19.51 15.61
C MET A 123 -13.53 -20.73 14.78
N ALA A 124 -12.75 -21.09 13.75
CA ALA A 124 -13.01 -22.29 12.95
C ALA A 124 -12.96 -23.57 13.78
N ALA A 125 -12.01 -23.68 14.70
CA ALA A 125 -11.91 -24.82 15.62
C ALA A 125 -13.13 -24.89 16.55
N ALA A 126 -13.59 -23.76 17.08
CA ALA A 126 -14.78 -23.69 17.92
C ALA A 126 -16.05 -24.11 17.17
N ILE A 127 -16.25 -23.60 15.94
CA ILE A 127 -17.37 -23.98 15.07
C ILE A 127 -17.39 -25.50 14.82
N ARG A 128 -16.24 -26.09 14.48
CA ARG A 128 -16.13 -27.54 14.22
C ARG A 128 -16.39 -28.40 15.46
N ALA A 129 -16.03 -27.89 16.63
CA ALA A 129 -16.28 -28.56 17.90
C ALA A 129 -17.70 -28.31 18.44
N ALA A 130 -18.50 -27.48 17.76
CA ALA A 130 -19.76 -26.93 18.26
C ALA A 130 -19.61 -26.33 19.69
N ASP A 131 -18.47 -25.68 19.95
CA ASP A 131 -18.11 -25.10 21.25
C ASP A 131 -18.50 -23.62 21.28
N ILE A 132 -19.74 -23.35 21.70
CA ILE A 132 -20.30 -21.99 21.78
C ILE A 132 -19.46 -21.07 22.69
N PRO A 133 -19.07 -21.47 23.92
CA PRO A 133 -18.19 -20.64 24.75
C PRO A 133 -16.87 -20.26 24.07
N ALA A 134 -16.23 -21.20 23.37
CA ALA A 134 -14.99 -20.92 22.65
C ALA A 134 -15.21 -19.97 21.46
N ALA A 135 -16.33 -20.11 20.74
CA ALA A 135 -16.67 -19.20 19.64
C ALA A 135 -16.90 -17.77 20.14
N ARG A 136 -17.65 -17.62 21.24
CA ARG A 136 -17.88 -16.30 21.88
C ARG A 136 -16.60 -15.61 22.31
N ALA A 137 -15.61 -16.37 22.78
CA ALA A 137 -14.31 -15.81 23.20
C ALA A 137 -13.53 -15.14 22.05
N GLU A 138 -13.84 -15.47 20.80
CA GLU A 138 -13.21 -14.86 19.62
C GLU A 138 -14.01 -13.67 19.05
N LEU A 139 -15.24 -13.46 19.52
CA LEU A 139 -16.11 -12.36 19.11
C LEU A 139 -15.71 -11.04 19.80
N GLY A 140 -15.93 -9.93 19.08
CA GLY A 140 -15.84 -8.59 19.67
C GLY A 140 -16.98 -8.34 20.64
N ALA A 141 -16.77 -7.45 21.61
CA ALA A 141 -17.79 -7.19 22.65
C ALA A 141 -19.14 -6.75 22.06
N GLY A 142 -19.12 -5.99 20.96
CA GLY A 142 -20.34 -5.60 20.24
C GLY A 142 -21.04 -6.78 19.57
N ALA A 143 -20.29 -7.69 18.96
CA ALA A 143 -20.82 -8.88 18.31
C ALA A 143 -21.33 -9.91 19.32
N ASP A 144 -20.57 -10.17 20.38
CA ASP A 144 -20.96 -11.08 21.47
C ASP A 144 -22.28 -10.64 22.13
N ALA A 145 -22.46 -9.34 22.34
CA ALA A 145 -23.70 -8.79 22.88
C ALA A 145 -24.89 -8.83 21.90
N ALA A 146 -24.63 -8.84 20.60
CA ALA A 146 -25.65 -8.83 19.55
C ALA A 146 -26.10 -10.23 19.12
N ILE A 147 -25.25 -11.24 19.30
CA ILE A 147 -25.50 -12.62 18.89
C ILE A 147 -25.98 -13.43 20.10
N ASP A 148 -27.14 -14.06 20.03
CA ASP A 148 -27.60 -15.03 21.02
C ASP A 148 -27.06 -16.45 20.73
N ASP A 149 -27.23 -17.36 21.70
CA ASP A 149 -26.74 -18.73 21.57
C ASP A 149 -27.49 -19.51 20.48
N GLU A 150 -28.79 -19.23 20.30
CA GLU A 150 -29.62 -19.85 19.26
C GLU A 150 -29.08 -19.55 17.85
N ARG A 151 -28.66 -18.30 17.61
CA ARG A 151 -28.04 -17.91 16.34
C ARG A 151 -26.70 -18.61 16.10
N LEU A 152 -25.86 -18.73 17.13
CA LEU A 152 -24.59 -19.45 17.04
C LEU A 152 -24.81 -20.93 16.78
N GLU A 153 -25.75 -21.56 17.48
CA GLU A 153 -26.13 -22.96 17.29
C GLU A 153 -26.62 -23.21 15.87
N TRP A 154 -27.53 -22.37 15.37
CA TRP A 154 -27.99 -22.43 13.99
C TRP A 154 -26.83 -22.32 13.01
N PHE A 155 -25.94 -21.34 13.18
CA PHE A 155 -24.83 -21.12 12.26
C PHE A 155 -23.85 -22.31 12.26
N MET A 156 -23.56 -22.88 13.42
CA MET A 156 -22.70 -24.06 13.57
C MET A 156 -23.32 -25.33 13.00
N ALA A 157 -24.65 -25.46 13.04
CA ALA A 157 -25.38 -26.60 12.49
C ALA A 157 -25.56 -26.49 10.96
N GLU A 158 -25.87 -25.30 10.45
CA GLU A 158 -26.13 -25.07 9.02
C GLU A 158 -24.85 -25.20 8.18
N LEU A 159 -23.69 -24.79 8.72
CA LEU A 159 -22.43 -24.85 7.99
C LEU A 159 -22.04 -26.26 7.49
N PRO A 160 -21.98 -27.31 8.34
CA PRO A 160 -21.68 -28.65 7.87
C PRO A 160 -22.76 -29.23 6.96
N ASP A 161 -24.02 -28.83 7.11
CA ASP A 161 -25.10 -29.27 6.22
C ASP A 161 -24.93 -28.73 4.79
N ARG A 162 -24.39 -27.50 4.65
CA ARG A 162 -24.19 -26.83 3.36
C ARG A 162 -22.82 -27.10 2.73
N LEU A 163 -21.77 -27.18 3.55
CA LEU A 163 -20.39 -27.30 3.09
C LEU A 163 -19.81 -28.70 3.29
N GLY A 164 -20.42 -29.56 4.09
CA GLY A 164 -19.81 -30.82 4.50
C GLY A 164 -18.74 -30.60 5.58
N SER A 165 -17.73 -31.48 5.63
CA SER A 165 -16.71 -31.41 6.68
C SER A 165 -15.76 -30.24 6.44
N VAL A 166 -15.73 -29.28 7.37
CA VAL A 166 -14.77 -28.17 7.33
C VAL A 166 -13.39 -28.64 7.80
N ASP A 167 -12.44 -28.76 6.87
CA ASP A 167 -11.10 -29.29 7.13
C ASP A 167 -10.13 -28.22 7.67
N SER A 168 -10.15 -27.02 7.08
CA SER A 168 -9.30 -25.90 7.53
C SER A 168 -9.78 -24.56 6.97
N ILE A 169 -9.36 -23.47 7.63
CA ILE A 169 -9.45 -22.12 7.10
C ILE A 169 -8.02 -21.64 6.85
N VAL A 170 -7.75 -21.21 5.61
CA VAL A 170 -6.43 -20.74 5.21
C VAL A 170 -6.53 -19.33 4.61
N PRO A 171 -5.45 -18.52 4.70
CA PRO A 171 -5.36 -17.27 3.94
C PRO A 171 -5.58 -17.51 2.44
N VAL A 172 -6.25 -16.56 1.77
CA VAL A 172 -6.35 -16.58 0.30
C VAL A 172 -4.96 -16.47 -0.34
N GLY A 173 -4.76 -17.17 -1.46
CA GLY A 173 -3.60 -16.98 -2.32
C GLY A 173 -3.61 -15.60 -2.99
N LEU A 174 -2.49 -15.18 -3.57
CA LEU A 174 -2.38 -13.83 -4.17
C LEU A 174 -3.40 -13.60 -5.31
N ASN A 175 -3.65 -14.61 -6.14
CA ASN A 175 -4.59 -14.47 -7.25
C ASN A 175 -6.03 -14.37 -6.74
N GLU A 176 -6.43 -15.25 -5.82
CA GLU A 176 -7.75 -15.21 -5.19
C GLU A 176 -7.94 -13.93 -4.36
N TYR A 177 -6.88 -13.42 -3.74
CA TYR A 177 -6.90 -12.14 -3.03
C TYR A 177 -7.25 -10.99 -3.99
N LEU A 178 -6.62 -10.93 -5.17
CA LEU A 178 -6.90 -9.88 -6.16
C LEU A 178 -8.35 -9.94 -6.66
N GLU A 179 -8.84 -11.13 -7.01
CA GLU A 179 -10.24 -11.34 -7.43
C GLU A 179 -11.22 -10.96 -6.31
N THR A 180 -10.88 -11.32 -5.07
CA THR A 180 -11.70 -10.98 -3.91
C THR A 180 -11.71 -9.49 -3.62
N MET A 181 -10.57 -8.81 -3.77
CA MET A 181 -10.48 -7.36 -3.58
C MET A 181 -11.26 -6.58 -4.64
N GLU A 182 -11.35 -7.09 -5.87
CA GLU A 182 -12.22 -6.49 -6.89
C GLU A 182 -13.70 -6.57 -6.48
N LYS A 183 -14.16 -7.78 -6.08
CA LYS A 183 -15.53 -7.99 -5.59
C LYS A 183 -15.83 -7.15 -4.35
N LEU A 184 -14.89 -7.14 -3.39
CA LEU A 184 -15.00 -6.36 -2.16
C LEU A 184 -14.98 -4.86 -2.46
N GLY A 185 -14.20 -4.40 -3.44
CA GLY A 185 -14.17 -3.00 -3.88
C GLY A 185 -15.53 -2.55 -4.38
N ALA A 186 -16.17 -3.33 -5.24
CA ALA A 186 -17.53 -3.06 -5.71
C ALA A 186 -18.56 -3.08 -4.57
N ALA A 187 -18.50 -4.10 -3.68
CA ALA A 187 -19.44 -4.25 -2.58
C ALA A 187 -19.27 -3.16 -1.50
N SER A 188 -18.04 -2.78 -1.17
CA SER A 188 -17.72 -1.76 -0.16
C SER A 188 -18.24 -0.38 -0.53
N ALA A 189 -18.31 -0.05 -1.83
CA ALA A 189 -18.93 1.20 -2.29
C ALA A 189 -20.43 1.28 -1.94
N ALA A 190 -21.09 0.13 -1.75
CA ALA A 190 -22.49 0.05 -1.34
C ALA A 190 -22.67 -0.01 0.20
N VAL A 191 -21.59 -0.16 0.98
CA VAL A 191 -21.61 -0.28 2.45
C VAL A 191 -20.79 0.86 3.07
N PRO A 192 -21.37 2.05 3.31
CA PRO A 192 -20.63 3.25 3.70
C PRO A 192 -19.87 3.17 5.03
N ARG A 193 -20.18 2.18 5.87
CA ARG A 193 -19.53 1.95 7.17
C ARG A 193 -18.31 1.04 7.10
N LEU A 194 -18.04 0.42 5.95
CA LEU A 194 -16.96 -0.53 5.80
C LEU A 194 -15.63 0.21 5.69
N GLU A 195 -14.73 -0.01 6.65
CA GLU A 195 -13.39 0.55 6.58
C GLU A 195 -12.41 -0.37 5.86
N PHE A 196 -11.43 0.24 5.18
CA PHE A 196 -10.35 -0.53 4.56
C PHE A 196 -9.56 -1.31 5.63
N GLY A 197 -9.37 -2.61 5.39
CA GLY A 197 -8.71 -3.54 6.32
C GLY A 197 -9.61 -4.15 7.39
N GLN A 198 -10.91 -3.83 7.40
CA GLN A 198 -11.88 -4.46 8.31
C GLN A 198 -12.29 -5.86 7.84
N VAL A 199 -12.40 -6.05 6.52
CA VAL A 199 -12.78 -7.33 5.91
C VAL A 199 -11.53 -8.04 5.42
N MET A 200 -11.33 -9.26 5.92
CA MET A 200 -10.24 -10.10 5.50
C MET A 200 -10.77 -11.36 4.82
N PRO A 201 -10.31 -11.64 3.59
CA PRO A 201 -10.71 -12.84 2.89
C PRO A 201 -9.89 -14.05 3.34
N PHE A 202 -10.58 -15.16 3.50
CA PHE A 202 -10.07 -16.49 3.82
C PHE A 202 -10.69 -17.51 2.86
N VAL A 203 -10.06 -18.67 2.77
CA VAL A 203 -10.61 -19.83 2.07
C VAL A 203 -10.91 -20.90 3.10
N ILE A 204 -12.16 -21.37 3.09
CA ILE A 204 -12.57 -22.57 3.80
C ILE A 204 -12.34 -23.75 2.87
N ILE A 205 -11.55 -24.73 3.35
CA ILE A 205 -11.38 -26.02 2.69
C ILE A 205 -12.38 -26.99 3.31
N HIS A 206 -13.24 -27.58 2.48
CA HIS A 206 -14.28 -28.52 2.91
C HIS A 206 -14.48 -29.60 1.86
N ASP A 207 -14.52 -30.88 2.24
CA ASP A 207 -14.71 -32.01 1.33
C ASP A 207 -13.88 -31.95 0.01
N GLY A 208 -12.64 -31.43 0.10
CA GLY A 208 -11.76 -31.20 -1.05
C GLY A 208 -12.12 -30.03 -1.97
N ARG A 209 -13.12 -29.22 -1.61
CA ARG A 209 -13.58 -27.98 -2.26
C ARG A 209 -13.09 -26.76 -1.50
N ARG A 210 -13.25 -25.60 -2.13
CA ARG A 210 -12.84 -24.29 -1.60
C ARG A 210 -14.03 -23.35 -1.64
N SER A 211 -14.36 -22.74 -0.51
CA SER A 211 -15.34 -21.66 -0.40
C SER A 211 -14.68 -20.39 0.10
N LEU A 212 -15.12 -19.24 -0.42
CA LEU A 212 -14.66 -17.94 0.06
C LEU A 212 -15.35 -17.62 1.38
N CYS A 213 -14.58 -17.10 2.34
CA CYS A 213 -15.08 -16.59 3.60
C CYS A 213 -14.53 -15.20 3.82
N TRP A 214 -15.37 -14.25 4.21
CA TRP A 214 -14.96 -12.95 4.68
C TRP A 214 -15.16 -12.88 6.19
N ILE A 215 -14.08 -12.60 6.90
CA ILE A 215 -14.13 -12.32 8.33
C ILE A 215 -14.03 -10.82 8.49
N ILE A 216 -15.02 -10.25 9.16
CA ILE A 216 -15.13 -8.83 9.46
C ILE A 216 -14.65 -8.66 10.89
N PHE A 217 -13.59 -7.89 11.08
CA PHE A 217 -13.01 -7.63 12.40
C PHE A 217 -13.56 -6.33 12.99
N ASP A 218 -13.70 -6.25 14.31
CA ASP A 218 -14.01 -4.99 14.97
C ASP A 218 -12.77 -4.09 14.98
N ARG A 219 -12.92 -2.84 14.53
CA ARG A 219 -11.83 -1.84 14.58
C ARG A 219 -11.89 -0.95 15.81
N THR A 220 -12.98 -0.95 16.55
CA THR A 220 -13.14 -0.12 17.75
C THR A 220 -12.12 -0.52 18.83
N ASP A 221 -11.66 -1.77 18.82
CA ASP A 221 -10.65 -2.34 19.71
C ASP A 221 -9.19 -2.23 19.20
N MET A 222 -8.93 -1.52 18.09
CA MET A 222 -7.57 -1.42 17.52
C MET A 222 -6.46 -0.81 18.39
N PRO A 223 -6.68 -0.05 19.49
CA PRO A 223 -5.55 0.36 20.31
C PRO A 223 -4.90 -0.80 21.10
N GLN A 224 -5.53 -1.99 21.21
CA GLN A 224 -5.06 -3.08 22.08
C GLN A 224 -4.45 -4.30 21.38
N ASN A 225 -4.17 -4.25 20.07
CA ASN A 225 -3.52 -5.36 19.34
C ASN A 225 -4.28 -6.71 19.38
N ILE A 226 -5.60 -6.70 19.51
CA ILE A 226 -6.41 -7.92 19.38
C ILE A 226 -7.58 -7.58 18.46
N SER A 227 -7.53 -8.07 17.22
CA SER A 227 -8.68 -7.99 16.31
C SER A 227 -9.70 -9.06 16.69
N SER A 228 -10.75 -8.66 17.37
CA SER A 228 -11.90 -9.52 17.65
C SER A 228 -12.81 -9.62 16.41
N ILE A 229 -13.51 -10.75 16.25
CA ILE A 229 -14.39 -10.98 15.10
C ILE A 229 -15.72 -10.26 15.34
N ASP A 230 -16.10 -9.38 14.42
CA ASP A 230 -17.38 -8.67 14.44
C ASP A 230 -18.47 -9.46 13.70
N ASP A 231 -18.14 -10.06 12.55
CA ASP A 231 -19.07 -10.83 11.72
C ASP A 231 -18.30 -11.80 10.80
N ILE A 232 -18.99 -12.80 10.29
CA ILE A 232 -18.44 -13.81 9.37
C ILE A 232 -19.41 -13.98 8.20
N VAL A 233 -18.91 -13.98 6.98
CA VAL A 233 -19.69 -14.14 5.74
C VAL A 233 -19.10 -15.29 4.95
N ILE A 234 -19.87 -16.34 4.74
CA ILE A 234 -19.41 -17.54 4.04
C ILE A 234 -20.18 -17.69 2.74
N PHE A 235 -19.46 -17.68 1.62
CA PHE A 235 -20.02 -17.88 0.30
C PHE A 235 -20.20 -19.38 0.02
N LEU A 236 -21.45 -19.79 -0.12
CA LEU A 236 -21.86 -21.13 -0.44
C LEU A 236 -21.88 -21.34 -1.97
N PRO A 237 -21.91 -22.59 -2.44
CA PRO A 237 -22.22 -22.88 -3.84
C PRO A 237 -23.59 -22.32 -4.24
N GLY A 238 -23.70 -21.69 -5.42
CA GLY A 238 -24.98 -21.25 -5.97
C GLY A 238 -25.40 -19.82 -5.61
N ASP A 239 -24.45 -18.92 -5.38
CA ASP A 239 -24.69 -17.50 -5.01
C ASP A 239 -25.45 -17.29 -3.69
N GLU A 240 -25.47 -18.33 -2.84
CA GLU A 240 -25.96 -18.23 -1.46
C GLU A 240 -24.83 -17.81 -0.51
N VAL A 241 -25.19 -17.08 0.55
CA VAL A 241 -24.28 -16.65 1.60
C VAL A 241 -24.91 -16.87 2.96
N ILE A 242 -24.15 -17.45 3.89
CA ILE A 242 -24.49 -17.47 5.31
C ILE A 242 -23.70 -16.39 6.02
N THR A 243 -24.38 -15.58 6.84
CA THR A 243 -23.75 -14.60 7.73
C THR A 243 -23.87 -15.03 9.18
N LEU A 244 -22.90 -14.68 10.02
CA LEU A 244 -23.02 -14.93 11.46
C LEU A 244 -24.07 -13.99 12.07
N ARG A 245 -24.04 -12.70 11.70
CA ARG A 245 -24.99 -11.69 12.18
C ARG A 245 -26.01 -11.30 11.13
N GLU A 246 -27.20 -10.94 11.61
CA GLU A 246 -28.25 -10.34 10.77
C GLU A 246 -28.19 -8.81 10.76
N ASP A 247 -27.72 -8.21 11.86
CA ASP A 247 -27.56 -6.77 12.06
C ASP A 247 -26.15 -6.26 11.70
N GLY A 248 -25.24 -7.20 11.41
CA GLY A 248 -23.83 -6.93 11.12
C GLY A 248 -23.58 -6.36 9.73
N LEU A 249 -22.30 -6.05 9.45
CA LEU A 249 -21.86 -5.58 8.14
C LEU A 249 -21.87 -6.68 7.08
N GLY A 250 -21.94 -7.95 7.47
CA GLY A 250 -21.85 -9.09 6.56
C GLY A 250 -23.03 -9.19 5.61
N LYS A 251 -24.26 -8.99 6.11
CA LYS A 251 -25.48 -9.04 5.29
C LYS A 251 -25.49 -7.99 4.17
N PRO A 252 -25.36 -6.67 4.44
CA PRO A 252 -25.35 -5.68 3.37
C PRO A 252 -24.16 -5.87 2.40
N LEU A 253 -23.04 -6.40 2.89
CA LEU A 253 -21.89 -6.70 2.05
C LEU A 253 -22.16 -7.87 1.09
N ALA A 254 -22.81 -8.92 1.57
CA ALA A 254 -23.25 -10.07 0.76
C ALA A 254 -24.30 -9.65 -0.28
N GLU A 255 -25.31 -8.89 0.13
CA GLU A 255 -26.34 -8.36 -0.76
C GLU A 255 -25.73 -7.47 -1.86
N ALA A 256 -24.73 -6.66 -1.52
CA ALA A 256 -24.01 -5.83 -2.49
C ALA A 256 -23.22 -6.63 -3.54
N THR A 257 -22.91 -7.90 -3.28
CA THR A 257 -22.33 -8.82 -4.27
C THR A 257 -23.38 -9.50 -5.16
N GLY A 258 -24.68 -9.29 -4.88
CA GLY A 258 -25.78 -9.98 -5.54
C GLY A 258 -26.09 -11.36 -4.96
N ALA A 259 -25.46 -11.74 -3.85
CA ALA A 259 -25.69 -13.03 -3.20
C ALA A 259 -27.00 -13.04 -2.40
N THR A 260 -27.61 -14.21 -2.31
CA THR A 260 -28.81 -14.45 -1.50
C THR A 260 -28.40 -14.83 -0.08
N VAL A 261 -28.78 -14.03 0.91
CA VAL A 261 -28.44 -14.28 2.31
C VAL A 261 -29.40 -15.31 2.89
N VAL A 262 -28.84 -16.40 3.41
CA VAL A 262 -29.58 -17.46 4.11
C VAL A 262 -29.79 -17.04 5.56
N THR A 263 -31.05 -17.01 5.98
CA THR A 263 -31.49 -16.69 7.35
C THR A 263 -32.13 -17.93 7.98
N PRO A 264 -32.25 -18.01 9.31
CA PRO A 264 -33.07 -19.04 9.94
C PRO A 264 -34.54 -18.84 9.52
N ASP A 265 -35.28 -19.95 9.42
CA ASP A 265 -36.73 -19.95 9.12
C ASP A 265 -37.59 -19.48 10.32
#